data_AF-A0A6J2V7Y5-F1
#
_entry.id   AF-A0A6J2V7Y5-F1
#
_cell.length_a   1.000
_cell.length_b   1.000
_cell.length_c   1.000
_cell.angle_alpha   90.00
_cell.angle_beta   90.00
_cell.angle_gamma   90.00
#
_symmetry.space_group_name_H-M   'P 1'
#
loop_
_entity.id
_entity.type
_entity.pdbx_description
1 polymer ?
#
loop_
_entity_poly.entity_id
_entity_poly.type
_entity_poly.pdbx_seq_one_letter_code
_entity_poly.pdbx_strand_id
1 'polypeptide(L)'
;MDEELTAGYNEPCVQCSAVHWGISDGGQFFCKNCHNVIERIRDDVDEFFVTRSARASRIASRRQKKGKTGREWLVCEGFQFILKHQAEALVSLGVDPLFKSKVLINLWRRYLQKTRQAYTHQPIRTAKFCTDMTSESEGESVGTRSERSGPVSDNSESMRSEWSEPLSDASEGFDSASGLSSVGVSSVWSGSLDADMYISSKERKAHHLMSMPRTLALCHLALLWMREAITLSALLRLVYDDRVPYINAYKVFPEEMKPYGRDFGIFRVESLPSYRKVHKEAVEMAEILELPSFPPISEECLLHPTLLTVHYLQELNLPDELHVWVCKIIEKSRIKEESFLTFDPTIRNPTLPFYDLQAAAAIIVALKLLYGLNDRTEWIVSTIAERKRRDKKKKKGVEDKKIFSLRKWYKIVQPAVTQAKEREERALARKQWKSIKVIVPSLKAKSVVLKRRRK
;
A
#
# COMPACT_ATOMS: atom_id res chain seq x y z
N MET A 1 -26.80 -47.81 27.57
CA MET A 1 -25.38 -47.55 27.85
C MET A 1 -24.73 -46.70 26.75
N ASP A 2 -25.00 -46.92 25.46
CA ASP A 2 -24.42 -46.07 24.39
C ASP A 2 -24.98 -44.64 24.30
N GLU A 3 -26.25 -44.43 24.61
CA GLU A 3 -26.92 -43.12 24.40
C GLU A 3 -26.39 -42.01 25.32
N GLU A 4 -25.99 -42.33 26.56
CA GLU A 4 -25.35 -41.38 27.48
C GLU A 4 -23.93 -41.02 27.03
N LEU A 5 -23.26 -41.90 26.29
CA LEU A 5 -21.86 -41.74 25.91
C LEU A 5 -21.68 -40.89 24.64
N THR A 6 -22.71 -40.79 23.81
CA THR A 6 -22.76 -39.99 22.57
C THR A 6 -23.60 -38.72 22.67
N ALA A 7 -24.20 -38.43 23.83
CA ALA A 7 -25.21 -37.36 24.03
C ALA A 7 -24.77 -35.92 23.66
N GLY A 8 -23.48 -35.69 23.38
CA GLY A 8 -22.95 -34.40 22.90
C GLY A 8 -22.67 -34.32 21.41
N TYR A 9 -22.85 -35.41 20.63
CA TYR A 9 -22.44 -35.47 19.23
C TYR A 9 -23.64 -35.47 18.27
N ASN A 10 -23.99 -34.27 17.79
CA ASN A 10 -25.12 -34.03 16.89
C ASN A 10 -24.71 -33.78 15.42
N GLU A 11 -23.49 -34.13 15.03
CA GLU A 11 -23.08 -33.97 13.63
C GLU A 11 -23.68 -35.09 12.74
N PRO A 12 -24.17 -34.76 11.53
CA PRO A 12 -24.71 -35.75 10.61
C PRO A 12 -23.60 -36.62 10.03
N CYS A 13 -23.86 -37.92 9.89
CA CYS A 13 -22.95 -38.84 9.23
C CYS A 13 -22.65 -38.40 7.79
N VAL A 14 -21.38 -38.32 7.41
CA VAL A 14 -20.95 -37.94 6.05
C VAL A 14 -21.44 -38.88 4.95
N GLN A 15 -21.85 -40.10 5.28
CA GLN A 15 -22.31 -41.11 4.31
C GLN A 15 -23.84 -41.20 4.20
N CYS A 16 -24.58 -41.04 5.30
CA CYS A 16 -26.05 -41.26 5.28
C CYS A 16 -26.86 -40.13 5.94
N SER A 17 -26.19 -39.06 6.37
CA SER A 17 -26.79 -37.89 7.02
C SER A 17 -27.54 -38.15 8.34
N ALA A 18 -27.58 -39.39 8.82
CA ALA A 18 -28.17 -39.74 10.10
C ALA A 18 -27.31 -39.23 11.27
N VAL A 19 -27.97 -38.69 12.30
CA VAL A 19 -27.34 -38.24 13.55
C VAL A 19 -27.55 -39.32 14.61
N HIS A 20 -27.03 -40.52 14.33
CA HIS A 20 -27.23 -41.70 15.17
C HIS A 20 -25.93 -42.47 15.29
N TRP A 21 -25.20 -42.19 16.38
CA TRP A 21 -23.84 -42.65 16.59
C TRP A 21 -23.75 -43.67 17.73
N GLY A 22 -22.80 -44.59 17.63
CA GLY A 22 -22.38 -45.51 18.68
C GLY A 22 -20.87 -45.44 18.86
N ILE A 23 -20.37 -45.99 19.96
CA ILE A 23 -18.94 -46.07 20.26
C ILE A 23 -18.57 -47.55 20.32
N SER A 24 -17.52 -47.94 19.60
CA SER A 24 -17.00 -49.31 19.65
C SER A 24 -16.12 -49.53 20.89
N ASP A 25 -15.86 -50.78 21.26
CA ASP A 25 -15.04 -51.14 22.44
C ASP A 25 -13.62 -50.55 22.40
N GLY A 26 -13.15 -50.14 21.21
CA GLY A 26 -11.88 -49.42 21.00
C GLY A 26 -11.97 -47.89 21.08
N GLY A 27 -13.09 -47.32 21.53
CA GLY A 27 -13.28 -45.88 21.72
C GLY A 27 -13.51 -45.07 20.43
N GLN A 28 -13.80 -45.73 19.31
CA GLN A 28 -14.07 -45.08 18.02
C GLN A 28 -15.56 -44.86 17.81
N PHE A 29 -15.94 -43.70 17.27
CA PHE A 29 -17.31 -43.42 16.90
C PHE A 29 -17.66 -44.09 15.57
N PHE A 30 -18.82 -44.75 15.51
CA PHE A 30 -19.37 -45.32 14.28
C PHE A 30 -20.85 -44.95 14.12
N CYS A 31 -21.30 -44.76 12.89
CA CYS A 31 -22.70 -44.50 12.61
C CYS A 31 -23.51 -45.79 12.74
N LYS A 32 -24.56 -45.80 13.55
CA LYS A 32 -25.43 -46.98 13.74
C LYS A 32 -26.28 -47.30 12.50
N ASN A 33 -26.41 -46.39 11.54
CA ASN A 33 -27.24 -46.59 10.36
C ASN A 33 -26.46 -47.12 9.14
N CYS A 34 -25.20 -46.72 8.97
CA CYS A 34 -24.36 -47.15 7.83
C CYS A 34 -22.99 -47.72 8.23
N HIS A 35 -22.72 -47.87 9.52
CA HIS A 35 -21.46 -48.38 10.08
C HIS A 35 -20.20 -47.61 9.68
N ASN A 36 -20.33 -46.38 9.20
CA ASN A 36 -19.19 -45.52 8.90
C ASN A 36 -18.46 -45.11 10.19
N VAL A 37 -17.17 -45.43 10.28
CA VAL A 37 -16.31 -45.14 11.44
C VAL A 37 -15.57 -43.82 11.23
N ILE A 38 -15.45 -43.00 12.27
CA ILE A 38 -14.69 -41.73 12.25
C ILE A 38 -13.53 -41.80 13.25
N GLU A 39 -12.39 -41.19 12.90
CA GLU A 39 -11.13 -41.22 13.70
C GLU A 39 -11.17 -40.40 15.00
N ARG A 40 -12.35 -40.02 15.50
CA ARG A 40 -12.47 -39.27 16.74
C ARG A 40 -12.38 -40.24 17.91
N ILE A 41 -11.33 -40.10 18.73
CA ILE A 41 -11.16 -40.83 19.99
C ILE A 41 -11.76 -39.97 21.11
N ARG A 42 -12.42 -40.59 22.09
CA ARG A 42 -12.86 -39.90 23.31
C ARG A 42 -11.67 -39.23 23.99
N ASP A 43 -11.77 -37.93 24.24
CA ASP A 43 -10.87 -37.25 25.18
C ASP A 43 -11.37 -37.56 26.59
N ASP A 44 -10.95 -38.70 27.15
CA ASP A 44 -11.23 -39.00 28.56
C ASP A 44 -10.44 -38.03 29.45
N VAL A 45 -11.17 -37.23 30.20
CA VAL A 45 -10.65 -36.37 31.26
C VAL A 45 -10.37 -37.26 32.46
N ASP A 46 -9.09 -37.62 32.67
CA ASP A 46 -8.69 -38.43 33.82
C ASP A 46 -8.61 -37.53 35.08
N GLU A 47 -9.49 -37.82 36.02
CA GLU A 47 -9.69 -37.11 37.29
C GLU A 47 -8.79 -37.72 38.38
N PHE A 48 -7.87 -36.90 38.91
CA PHE A 48 -7.05 -37.04 40.13
C PHE A 48 -6.94 -38.41 40.85
N PHE A 49 -5.70 -38.91 40.95
CA PHE A 49 -5.20 -39.49 42.21
C PHE A 49 -3.76 -39.01 42.52
N VAL A 50 -3.62 -38.34 43.67
CA VAL A 50 -2.36 -37.88 44.24
C VAL A 50 -1.70 -39.04 44.97
N THR A 51 -0.54 -39.49 44.50
CA THR A 51 0.42 -40.20 45.36
C THR A 51 1.83 -39.67 45.13
N ARG A 52 2.37 -39.15 46.22
CA ARG A 52 3.64 -38.42 46.35
C ARG A 52 4.82 -39.39 46.31
N SER A 53 5.66 -39.34 45.27
CA SER A 53 7.05 -39.77 45.37
C SER A 53 7.93 -39.09 44.31
N ALA A 54 8.94 -38.36 44.78
CA ALA A 54 9.86 -37.60 43.95
C ALA A 54 10.90 -38.53 43.31
N ARG A 55 10.81 -38.72 41.99
CA ARG A 55 11.93 -39.14 41.13
C ARG A 55 11.86 -38.37 39.81
N ALA A 56 12.87 -37.55 39.58
CA ALA A 56 13.03 -36.81 38.32
C ALA A 56 13.39 -37.79 37.19
N SER A 57 12.41 -38.14 36.37
CA SER A 57 12.61 -38.80 35.09
C SER A 57 12.52 -37.77 33.96
N ARG A 58 13.55 -37.69 33.12
CA ARG A 58 13.62 -36.82 31.95
C ARG A 58 12.40 -37.07 31.06
N ILE A 59 11.52 -36.07 30.96
CA ILE A 59 10.41 -36.07 30.02
C ILE A 59 11.03 -35.97 28.62
N ALA A 60 11.05 -37.09 27.89
CA ALA A 60 11.25 -37.06 26.45
C ALA A 60 10.17 -36.16 25.86
N SER A 61 10.58 -35.14 25.09
CA SER A 61 9.65 -34.14 24.58
C SER A 61 8.56 -34.84 23.77
N ARG A 62 7.31 -34.60 24.19
CA ARG A 62 6.12 -34.98 23.44
C ARG A 62 6.30 -34.37 22.04
N ARG A 63 6.44 -35.22 21.01
CA ARG A 63 6.42 -34.80 19.60
C ARG A 63 5.21 -33.88 19.41
N GLN A 64 5.46 -32.58 19.35
CA GLN A 64 4.40 -31.64 18.98
C GLN A 64 3.96 -32.03 17.58
N LYS A 65 2.65 -32.25 17.41
CA LYS A 65 2.02 -32.34 16.08
C LYS A 65 2.58 -31.21 15.23
N LYS A 66 3.13 -31.54 14.06
CA LYS A 66 3.61 -30.61 13.02
C LYS A 66 2.62 -29.45 12.91
N GLY A 67 2.93 -28.31 13.51
CA GLY A 67 2.26 -27.06 13.18
C GLY A 67 2.56 -26.76 11.72
N LYS A 68 1.54 -26.34 10.96
CA LYS A 68 1.68 -25.98 9.54
C LYS A 68 2.91 -25.09 9.36
N THR A 69 3.93 -25.62 8.69
CA THR A 69 5.19 -24.97 8.38
C THR A 69 4.91 -23.74 7.51
N GLY A 70 5.39 -22.56 7.93
CA GLY A 70 5.39 -21.37 7.07
C GLY A 70 6.22 -21.65 5.81
N ARG A 71 5.74 -21.20 4.65
CA ARG A 71 6.43 -21.37 3.37
C ARG A 71 7.57 -20.35 3.29
N GLU A 72 8.70 -20.73 2.70
CA GLU A 72 9.74 -19.75 2.34
C GLU A 72 9.23 -18.84 1.21
N TRP A 73 9.37 -17.53 1.39
CA TRP A 73 8.85 -16.54 0.46
C TRP A 73 9.80 -15.34 0.32
N LEU A 74 9.67 -14.63 -0.80
CA LEU A 74 10.45 -13.43 -1.14
C LEU A 74 9.62 -12.16 -0.93
N VAL A 75 10.28 -11.05 -0.60
CA VAL A 75 9.63 -9.74 -0.42
C VAL A 75 8.81 -9.35 -1.65
N CYS A 76 9.29 -9.65 -2.86
CA CYS A 76 8.56 -9.38 -4.10
C CYS A 76 7.22 -10.14 -4.18
N GLU A 77 7.12 -11.36 -3.63
CA GLU A 77 5.85 -12.09 -3.53
C GLU A 77 4.88 -11.37 -2.58
N GLY A 78 5.37 -10.79 -1.48
CA GLY A 78 4.58 -9.94 -0.59
C GLY A 78 3.99 -8.73 -1.32
N PHE A 79 4.80 -8.02 -2.11
CA PHE A 79 4.32 -6.90 -2.93
C PHE A 79 3.33 -7.34 -4.02
N GLN A 80 3.51 -8.53 -4.60
CA GLN A 80 2.54 -9.10 -5.53
C GLN A 80 1.16 -9.29 -4.88
N PHE A 81 1.11 -9.74 -3.62
CA PHE A 81 -0.16 -9.82 -2.88
C PHE A 81 -0.80 -8.44 -2.67
N ILE A 82 0.00 -7.42 -2.34
CA ILE A 82 -0.50 -6.05 -2.16
C ILE A 82 -1.07 -5.51 -3.48
N LEU A 83 -0.30 -5.60 -4.57
CA LEU A 83 -0.72 -5.16 -5.90
C LEU A 83 -1.98 -5.88 -6.36
N LYS A 84 -2.11 -7.19 -6.11
CA LYS A 84 -3.31 -7.96 -6.45
C LYS A 84 -4.54 -7.40 -5.75
N HIS A 85 -4.47 -7.12 -4.44
CA HIS A 85 -5.60 -6.60 -3.69
C HIS A 85 -5.92 -5.14 -4.02
N GLN A 86 -4.90 -4.32 -4.31
CA GLN A 86 -5.09 -2.97 -4.84
C GLN A 86 -5.82 -2.99 -6.18
N ALA A 87 -5.43 -3.91 -7.07
CA ALA A 87 -6.09 -4.06 -8.36
C ALA A 87 -7.52 -4.58 -8.25
N GLU A 88 -7.77 -5.53 -7.34
CA GLU A 88 -9.13 -6.03 -7.06
C GLU A 88 -10.03 -4.93 -6.51
N ALA A 89 -9.51 -4.10 -5.60
CA ALA A 89 -10.21 -2.94 -5.11
C ALA A 89 -10.55 -1.96 -6.25
N LEU A 90 -9.58 -1.61 -7.10
CA LEU A 90 -9.83 -0.71 -8.24
C LEU A 90 -10.86 -1.27 -9.23
N VAL A 91 -10.79 -2.55 -9.57
CA VAL A 91 -11.79 -3.20 -10.44
C VAL A 91 -13.18 -3.20 -9.77
N SER A 92 -13.26 -3.43 -8.46
CA SER A 92 -14.54 -3.35 -7.73
C SER A 92 -15.15 -1.94 -7.71
N LEU A 93 -14.34 -0.91 -7.97
CA LEU A 93 -14.75 0.48 -8.06
C LEU A 93 -15.15 0.91 -9.48
N GLY A 94 -15.12 -0.01 -10.45
CA GLY A 94 -15.58 0.21 -11.82
C GLY A 94 -14.47 0.38 -12.86
N VAL A 95 -13.19 0.20 -12.50
CA VAL A 95 -12.09 0.15 -13.48
C VAL A 95 -12.22 -1.11 -14.35
N ASP A 96 -11.92 -1.01 -15.64
CA ASP A 96 -11.99 -2.13 -16.57
C ASP A 96 -11.16 -3.34 -16.07
N PRO A 97 -11.74 -4.55 -15.96
CA PRO A 97 -11.00 -5.77 -15.59
C PRO A 97 -9.72 -6.04 -16.41
N LEU A 98 -9.60 -5.50 -17.63
CA LEU A 98 -8.39 -5.54 -18.45
C LEU A 98 -7.20 -4.83 -17.79
N PHE A 99 -7.45 -3.81 -16.96
CA PHE A 99 -6.45 -3.16 -16.12
C PHE A 99 -5.64 -4.18 -15.32
N LYS A 100 -6.34 -5.06 -14.58
CA LYS A 100 -5.70 -6.08 -13.74
C LYS A 100 -5.14 -7.23 -14.59
N SER A 101 -5.96 -7.75 -15.49
CA SER A 101 -5.70 -9.03 -16.20
C SER A 101 -4.69 -8.92 -17.34
N LYS A 102 -4.50 -7.73 -17.93
CA LYS A 102 -3.57 -7.52 -19.04
C LYS A 102 -2.52 -6.46 -18.74
N VAL A 103 -2.88 -5.30 -18.21
CA VAL A 103 -1.93 -4.18 -18.10
C VAL A 103 -1.04 -4.32 -16.88
N LEU A 104 -1.61 -4.26 -15.68
CA LEU A 104 -0.86 -4.26 -14.42
C LEU A 104 -0.01 -5.51 -14.24
N ILE A 105 -0.54 -6.70 -14.60
CA ILE A 105 0.22 -7.95 -14.51
C ILE A 105 1.44 -7.97 -15.45
N ASN A 106 1.32 -7.41 -16.65
CA ASN A 106 2.43 -7.33 -17.59
C ASN A 106 3.47 -6.28 -17.14
N LEU A 107 3.02 -5.14 -16.61
CA LEU A 107 3.92 -4.17 -15.98
C LEU A 107 4.68 -4.78 -14.81
N TRP A 108 4.00 -5.54 -13.93
CA TRP A 108 4.63 -6.22 -12.80
C TRP A 108 5.64 -7.30 -13.24
N ARG A 109 5.29 -8.15 -14.22
CA ARG A 109 6.21 -9.16 -14.75
C ARG A 109 7.45 -8.51 -15.37
N ARG A 110 7.26 -7.48 -16.18
CA ARG A 110 8.35 -6.72 -16.81
C ARG A 110 9.21 -6.03 -15.76
N TYR A 111 8.62 -5.49 -14.69
CA TYR A 111 9.34 -4.90 -13.57
C TYR A 111 10.26 -5.93 -12.90
N LEU A 112 9.72 -7.12 -12.57
CA LEU A 112 10.50 -8.19 -11.95
C LEU A 112 11.66 -8.66 -12.84
N GLN A 113 11.44 -8.74 -14.15
CA GLN A 113 12.47 -9.10 -15.13
C GLN A 113 13.57 -8.03 -15.19
N LYS A 114 13.20 -6.75 -15.36
CA LYS A 114 14.15 -5.63 -15.49
C LYS A 114 14.96 -5.41 -14.21
N THR A 115 14.34 -5.58 -13.05
CA THR A 115 15.01 -5.51 -11.75
C THR A 115 15.71 -6.81 -11.37
N ARG A 116 15.68 -7.85 -12.21
CA ARG A 116 16.33 -9.16 -11.97
C ARG A 116 15.86 -9.86 -10.68
N GLN A 117 14.65 -9.57 -10.22
CA GLN A 117 14.04 -10.20 -9.05
C GLN A 117 13.34 -11.52 -9.40
N ALA A 118 12.84 -11.66 -10.64
CA ALA A 118 12.30 -12.91 -11.18
C ALA A 118 12.38 -12.91 -12.71
N TYR A 119 12.10 -14.06 -13.36
CA TYR A 119 12.06 -14.20 -14.82
C TYR A 119 13.37 -13.78 -15.53
N THR A 120 14.52 -14.05 -14.91
CA THR A 120 15.85 -13.70 -15.42
C THR A 120 16.83 -14.86 -15.25
N HIS A 121 17.80 -14.97 -16.16
CA HIS A 121 18.92 -15.92 -16.05
C HIS A 121 19.98 -15.49 -15.04
N GLN A 122 19.98 -14.21 -14.63
CA GLN A 122 20.93 -13.65 -13.67
C GLN A 122 20.17 -12.98 -12.52
N PRO A 123 19.59 -13.76 -11.58
CA PRO A 123 18.87 -13.20 -10.45
C PRO A 123 19.82 -12.45 -9.52
N ILE A 124 19.28 -11.45 -8.81
CA ILE A 124 20.01 -10.80 -7.72
C ILE A 124 20.34 -11.86 -6.68
N ARG A 125 21.64 -12.12 -6.45
CA ARG A 125 22.10 -13.13 -5.49
C ARG A 125 21.81 -12.66 -4.07
N THR A 126 20.82 -13.27 -3.43
CA THR A 126 20.70 -13.22 -1.97
C THR A 126 21.62 -14.29 -1.39
N ALA A 127 22.30 -14.00 -0.28
CA ALA A 127 23.30 -14.90 0.33
C ALA A 127 22.74 -16.30 0.69
N LYS A 128 21.41 -16.48 0.72
CA LYS A 128 20.73 -17.76 0.96
C LYS A 128 20.28 -18.51 -0.30
N PHE A 129 20.24 -17.86 -1.47
CA PHE A 129 19.83 -18.49 -2.73
C PHE A 129 20.95 -19.31 -3.39
N CYS A 130 22.17 -19.25 -2.86
CA CYS A 130 23.34 -19.83 -3.50
C CYS A 130 23.54 -21.33 -3.21
N THR A 131 22.69 -21.98 -2.41
CA THR A 131 22.85 -23.39 -2.03
C THR A 131 22.03 -24.38 -2.87
N ASP A 132 21.28 -23.95 -3.88
CA ASP A 132 20.35 -24.85 -4.61
C ASP A 132 20.50 -24.83 -6.14
N MET A 133 21.60 -24.30 -6.67
CA MET A 133 21.89 -24.27 -8.12
C MET A 133 23.26 -24.88 -8.49
N THR A 134 23.92 -25.56 -7.56
CA THR A 134 25.15 -26.32 -7.83
C THR A 134 24.98 -27.78 -7.41
N SER A 135 24.10 -28.46 -8.13
CA SER A 135 24.04 -29.92 -8.30
C SER A 135 23.35 -30.06 -9.66
N GLU A 136 23.97 -30.42 -10.78
CA GLU A 136 25.07 -31.32 -11.03
C GLU A 136 25.78 -30.82 -12.31
N SER A 137 27.09 -30.63 -12.28
CA SER A 137 27.92 -30.73 -13.48
C SER A 137 29.37 -30.75 -13.03
N GLU A 138 29.93 -31.95 -12.95
CA GLU A 138 31.38 -32.12 -12.92
C GLU A 138 31.97 -31.69 -14.26
N GLY A 139 33.12 -31.01 -14.22
CA GLY A 139 33.81 -30.50 -15.39
C GLY A 139 35.04 -29.69 -14.97
N GLU A 140 36.20 -30.30 -15.14
CA GLU A 140 37.50 -29.94 -14.58
C GLU A 140 38.17 -28.69 -15.19
N SER A 141 38.84 -27.91 -14.32
CA SER A 141 40.16 -27.23 -14.55
C SER A 141 40.23 -26.09 -15.60
N VAL A 142 41.09 -25.05 -15.60
CA VAL A 142 42.41 -24.72 -15.02
C VAL A 142 42.53 -23.19 -14.92
N GLY A 143 43.27 -22.68 -13.91
CA GLY A 143 44.14 -21.48 -13.90
C GLY A 143 43.62 -20.13 -14.48
N THR A 144 43.77 -19.00 -13.82
CA THR A 144 45.09 -18.39 -13.57
C THR A 144 44.97 -17.27 -12.53
N ARG A 145 46.01 -17.19 -11.71
CA ARG A 145 46.29 -16.23 -10.64
C ARG A 145 46.59 -14.83 -11.21
N SER A 146 46.11 -13.75 -10.60
CA SER A 146 46.84 -12.47 -10.65
C SER A 146 46.54 -11.59 -9.45
N GLU A 147 47.60 -10.94 -8.98
CA GLU A 147 47.81 -10.38 -7.67
C GLU A 147 47.43 -8.89 -7.59
N ARG A 148 47.28 -8.47 -6.34
CA ARG A 148 46.98 -7.15 -5.81
C ARG A 148 48.05 -6.11 -6.13
N SER A 149 47.67 -4.83 -6.33
CA SER A 149 48.26 -3.59 -5.74
C SER A 149 47.64 -2.31 -6.33
N GLY A 150 47.29 -1.31 -5.50
CA GLY A 150 47.06 0.10 -5.89
C GLY A 150 48.37 0.93 -5.81
N PRO A 151 48.40 2.29 -5.66
CA PRO A 151 47.30 3.25 -5.43
C PRO A 151 47.44 4.64 -6.16
N VAL A 152 46.60 5.61 -5.72
CA VAL A 152 46.69 7.12 -5.67
C VAL A 152 46.17 8.07 -6.80
N SER A 153 45.33 9.03 -6.35
CA SER A 153 45.11 10.46 -6.77
C SER A 153 44.56 10.78 -8.18
N ASP A 154 43.72 11.80 -8.46
CA ASP A 154 43.33 13.01 -7.73
C ASP A 154 42.01 13.63 -8.28
N ASN A 155 41.32 14.34 -7.37
CA ASN A 155 40.53 15.58 -7.50
C ASN A 155 39.48 15.86 -8.62
N SER A 156 38.24 16.18 -8.19
CA SER A 156 37.56 17.45 -8.55
C SER A 156 36.32 17.72 -7.70
N GLU A 157 36.28 18.94 -7.17
CA GLU A 157 35.21 19.58 -6.40
C GLU A 157 34.03 19.96 -7.30
N SER A 158 32.79 19.92 -6.77
CA SER A 158 31.81 21.03 -6.92
C SER A 158 30.48 20.79 -6.17
N MET A 159 30.10 21.84 -5.43
CA MET A 159 28.77 22.32 -5.02
C MET A 159 27.80 21.39 -4.27
N ARG A 160 27.79 21.62 -2.95
CA ARG A 160 26.78 21.19 -1.98
C ARG A 160 25.61 22.19 -2.01
N SER A 161 24.43 21.76 -2.44
CA SER A 161 23.17 22.49 -2.19
C SER A 161 22.39 21.85 -1.06
N GLU A 162 22.04 22.70 -0.11
CA GLU A 162 21.41 22.50 1.18
C GLU A 162 19.95 22.06 1.08
N TRP A 163 19.62 20.88 1.62
CA TRP A 163 18.24 20.46 1.91
C TRP A 163 18.21 19.67 3.23
N SER A 164 17.61 20.29 4.23
CA SER A 164 17.36 19.74 5.57
C SER A 164 16.08 18.90 5.55
N GLU A 165 16.18 17.63 5.96
CA GLU A 165 15.03 16.78 6.31
C GLU A 165 15.08 16.49 7.83
N PRO A 166 13.93 16.34 8.50
CA PRO A 166 13.88 16.21 9.95
C PRO A 166 14.26 14.79 10.40
N LEU A 167 15.22 14.73 11.33
CA LEU A 167 15.63 13.54 12.05
C LEU A 167 14.45 12.99 12.87
N SER A 168 14.03 11.77 12.57
CA SER A 168 13.29 10.93 13.51
C SER A 168 14.28 9.94 14.11
N ASP A 169 14.71 10.27 15.32
CA ASP A 169 15.57 9.50 16.19
C ASP A 169 14.82 8.26 16.73
N ALA A 170 15.36 7.08 16.41
CA ALA A 170 15.12 5.83 17.13
C ALA A 170 16.12 4.77 16.63
N SER A 171 17.41 5.03 16.81
CA SER A 171 18.43 3.99 16.69
C SER A 171 18.64 3.33 18.06
N GLU A 172 17.83 2.32 18.37
CA GLU A 172 18.26 1.31 19.34
C GLU A 172 19.07 0.25 18.59
N GLY A 173 20.35 0.12 18.97
CA GLY A 173 21.32 -0.77 18.34
C GLY A 173 20.87 -2.23 18.32
N PHE A 174 20.86 -2.82 17.13
CA PHE A 174 20.80 -4.26 16.95
C PHE A 174 22.21 -4.76 16.69
N ASP A 175 22.86 -5.26 17.74
CA ASP A 175 24.14 -5.95 17.61
C ASP A 175 23.98 -7.23 16.78
N SER A 176 24.91 -7.38 15.84
CA SER A 176 25.05 -8.56 14.99
C SER A 176 25.65 -9.71 15.78
N ALA A 177 24.96 -10.85 15.82
CA ALA A 177 25.56 -12.12 16.24
C ALA A 177 25.57 -13.08 15.05
N SER A 178 26.71 -13.09 14.34
CA SER A 178 27.12 -14.19 13.47
C SER A 178 27.51 -15.38 14.35
N GLY A 179 26.63 -16.38 14.42
CA GLY A 179 26.88 -17.63 15.13
C GLY A 179 26.09 -18.76 14.47
N LEU A 180 26.73 -19.44 13.53
CA LEU A 180 26.24 -20.68 12.94
C LEU A 180 26.30 -21.78 14.02
N SER A 181 25.15 -22.38 14.32
CA SER A 181 25.05 -23.64 15.05
C SER A 181 23.98 -24.48 14.36
N SER A 182 24.45 -25.46 13.60
CA SER A 182 23.67 -26.50 12.95
C SER A 182 23.11 -27.47 14.00
N VAL A 183 21.92 -27.20 14.52
CA VAL A 183 21.10 -28.22 15.18
C VAL A 183 19.64 -28.01 14.79
N GLY A 184 19.08 -29.04 14.13
CA GLY A 184 17.76 -29.04 13.50
C GLY A 184 16.59 -28.74 14.42
N VAL A 185 16.22 -27.45 14.46
CA VAL A 185 14.90 -26.96 14.87
C VAL A 185 14.48 -25.89 13.87
N SER A 186 14.09 -26.33 12.68
CA SER A 186 13.48 -25.46 11.68
C SER A 186 12.02 -25.17 12.06
N SER A 187 11.62 -23.92 11.81
CA SER A 187 10.25 -23.42 11.65
C SER A 187 9.47 -22.99 12.90
N VAL A 188 9.88 -21.85 13.45
CA VAL A 188 8.91 -20.89 14.03
C VAL A 188 9.05 -19.57 13.26
N TRP A 189 8.40 -19.51 12.09
CA TRP A 189 8.14 -18.31 11.29
C TRP A 189 9.41 -17.53 10.96
N SER A 190 10.16 -18.03 9.98
CA SER A 190 11.20 -17.24 9.34
C SER A 190 10.52 -16.20 8.45
N GLY A 191 10.88 -14.93 8.59
CA GLY A 191 10.45 -13.87 7.66
C GLY A 191 10.97 -14.12 6.25
N SER A 192 10.74 -13.19 5.33
CA SER A 192 11.16 -13.32 3.94
C SER A 192 12.67 -13.57 3.81
N LEU A 193 13.07 -14.33 2.77
CA LEU A 193 14.47 -14.76 2.60
C LEU A 193 15.42 -13.59 2.30
N ASP A 194 14.91 -12.54 1.67
CA ASP A 194 15.64 -11.41 1.10
C ASP A 194 15.37 -10.06 1.80
N ALA A 195 14.70 -10.07 2.95
CA ALA A 195 14.38 -8.87 3.74
C ALA A 195 15.59 -7.95 4.00
N ASP A 196 16.77 -8.55 4.14
CA ASP A 196 18.03 -7.86 4.45
C ASP A 196 18.42 -6.86 3.35
N MET A 197 18.15 -7.21 2.08
CA MET A 197 18.46 -6.34 0.93
C MET A 197 17.62 -5.07 0.91
N TYR A 198 16.43 -5.14 1.50
CA TYR A 198 15.50 -4.02 1.53
C TYR A 198 15.85 -3.01 2.62
N ILE A 199 16.70 -3.35 3.59
CA ILE A 199 17.11 -2.42 4.66
C ILE A 199 18.17 -1.46 4.15
N SER A 200 19.16 -1.97 3.41
CA SER A 200 20.22 -1.15 2.84
C SER A 200 19.65 -0.22 1.77
N SER A 201 19.64 1.09 2.05
CA SER A 201 19.19 2.10 1.08
C SER A 201 20.02 2.09 -0.21
N LYS A 202 21.30 1.72 -0.10
CA LYS A 202 22.22 1.56 -1.23
C LYS A 202 21.81 0.39 -2.12
N GLU A 203 21.56 -0.78 -1.53
CA GLU A 203 21.14 -1.97 -2.28
C GLU A 203 19.75 -1.80 -2.89
N ARG A 204 18.82 -1.21 -2.13
CA ARG A 204 17.46 -0.91 -2.61
C ARG A 204 17.48 -0.03 -3.86
N LYS A 205 18.33 1.00 -3.88
CA LYS A 205 18.51 1.88 -5.04
C LYS A 205 19.26 1.18 -6.17
N ALA A 206 20.37 0.52 -5.88
CA ALA A 206 21.19 -0.16 -6.88
C ALA A 206 20.41 -1.23 -7.66
N HIS A 207 19.52 -1.94 -6.98
CA HIS A 207 18.69 -2.99 -7.57
C HIS A 207 17.26 -2.55 -7.89
N HIS A 208 16.95 -1.26 -7.71
CA HIS A 208 15.63 -0.68 -7.93
C HIS A 208 14.50 -1.50 -7.27
N LEU A 209 14.72 -1.97 -6.04
CA LEU A 209 13.78 -2.86 -5.33
C LEU A 209 12.43 -2.18 -5.08
N MET A 210 11.40 -3.01 -4.87
CA MET A 210 10.02 -2.53 -4.73
C MET A 210 9.81 -1.79 -3.40
N SER A 211 8.92 -0.82 -3.39
CA SER A 211 8.54 -0.08 -2.20
C SER A 211 7.02 0.13 -2.16
N MET A 212 6.48 0.43 -0.99
CA MET A 212 5.04 0.69 -0.87
C MET A 212 4.57 1.82 -1.81
N PRO A 213 5.22 3.00 -1.88
CA PRO A 213 4.86 4.03 -2.88
C PRO A 213 4.93 3.55 -4.33
N ARG A 214 5.90 2.69 -4.67
CA ARG A 214 6.02 2.09 -6.00
C ARG A 214 4.82 1.20 -6.35
N THR A 215 4.15 0.58 -5.38
CA THR A 215 2.90 -0.15 -5.65
C THR A 215 1.81 0.76 -6.22
N LEU A 216 1.58 1.92 -5.60
CA LEU A 216 0.61 2.91 -6.09
C LEU A 216 1.05 3.55 -7.40
N ALA A 217 2.35 3.80 -7.56
CA ALA A 217 2.87 4.33 -8.80
C ALA A 217 2.66 3.34 -9.98
N LEU A 218 2.74 2.03 -9.74
CA LEU A 218 2.55 1.02 -10.78
C LEU A 218 1.07 0.92 -11.16
N CYS A 219 0.18 0.99 -10.16
CA CYS A 219 -1.26 1.15 -10.38
C CYS A 219 -1.56 2.43 -11.17
N HIS A 220 -0.92 3.56 -10.81
CA HIS A 220 -1.11 4.82 -11.51
C HIS A 220 -0.68 4.75 -12.98
N LEU A 221 0.50 4.20 -13.28
CA LEU A 221 0.95 3.97 -14.66
C LEU A 221 -0.02 3.07 -15.42
N ALA A 222 -0.52 2.00 -14.80
CA ALA A 222 -1.49 1.11 -15.44
C ALA A 222 -2.84 1.81 -15.73
N LEU A 223 -3.31 2.68 -14.82
CA LEU A 223 -4.54 3.47 -15.01
C LEU A 223 -4.38 4.46 -16.17
N LEU A 224 -3.22 5.13 -16.23
CA LEU A 224 -2.89 6.05 -17.31
C LEU A 224 -2.79 5.33 -18.66
N TRP A 225 -2.17 4.15 -18.70
CA TRP A 225 -2.06 3.34 -19.90
C TRP A 225 -3.44 2.94 -20.46
N MET A 226 -4.39 2.64 -19.57
CA MET A 226 -5.78 2.33 -19.93
C MET A 226 -6.64 3.57 -20.18
N ARG A 227 -6.13 4.77 -19.89
CA ARG A 227 -6.86 6.05 -19.96
C ARG A 227 -8.12 6.06 -19.08
N GLU A 228 -8.02 5.42 -17.93
CA GLU A 228 -9.09 5.34 -16.93
C GLU A 228 -9.30 6.68 -16.22
N ALA A 229 -10.53 7.00 -15.84
CA ALA A 229 -10.90 8.30 -15.26
C ALA A 229 -10.31 8.60 -13.85
N ILE A 230 -9.54 7.67 -13.29
CA ILE A 230 -8.98 7.80 -11.94
C ILE A 230 -7.65 8.55 -11.99
N THR A 231 -7.68 9.82 -11.59
CA THR A 231 -6.48 10.65 -11.42
C THR A 231 -5.62 10.20 -10.23
N LEU A 232 -4.38 10.69 -10.14
CA LEU A 232 -3.52 10.37 -9.00
C LEU A 232 -4.08 10.91 -7.67
N SER A 233 -4.65 12.12 -7.65
CA SER A 233 -5.36 12.64 -6.47
C SER A 233 -6.54 11.76 -6.07
N ALA A 234 -7.33 11.28 -7.04
CA ALA A 234 -8.42 10.36 -6.79
C ALA A 234 -7.93 9.02 -6.22
N LEU A 235 -6.85 8.45 -6.78
CA LEU A 235 -6.22 7.23 -6.25
C LEU A 235 -5.77 7.42 -4.80
N LEU A 236 -5.09 8.52 -4.47
CA LEU A 236 -4.66 8.80 -3.10
C LEU A 236 -5.84 9.00 -2.15
N ARG A 237 -6.93 9.61 -2.62
CA ARG A 237 -8.19 9.72 -1.86
C ARG A 237 -8.82 8.35 -1.61
N LEU A 238 -8.87 7.47 -2.61
CA LEU A 238 -9.35 6.10 -2.43
C LEU A 238 -8.52 5.31 -1.40
N VAL A 239 -7.21 5.56 -1.36
CA VAL A 239 -6.34 4.99 -0.32
C VAL A 239 -6.64 5.60 1.06
N TYR A 240 -6.84 6.91 1.13
CA TYR A 240 -7.21 7.60 2.37
C TYR A 240 -8.56 7.10 2.93
N ASP A 241 -9.52 6.82 2.06
CA ASP A 241 -10.86 6.31 2.39
C ASP A 241 -10.87 4.79 2.67
N ASP A 242 -9.69 4.15 2.76
CA ASP A 242 -9.52 2.70 2.96
C ASP A 242 -10.21 1.82 1.89
N ARG A 243 -10.57 2.41 0.73
CA ARG A 243 -11.18 1.72 -0.41
C ARG A 243 -10.12 0.94 -1.20
N VAL A 244 -8.90 1.45 -1.25
CA VAL A 244 -7.73 0.78 -1.86
C VAL A 244 -6.70 0.45 -0.77
N PRO A 245 -6.35 -0.82 -0.55
CA PRO A 245 -5.48 -1.23 0.55
C PRO A 245 -4.04 -0.73 0.36
N TYR A 246 -3.51 -0.05 1.38
CA TYR A 246 -2.13 0.45 1.39
C TYR A 246 -1.58 0.52 2.82
N ILE A 247 -2.29 1.20 3.72
CA ILE A 247 -1.93 1.27 5.14
C ILE A 247 -2.16 -0.11 5.75
N ASN A 248 -1.12 -0.68 6.36
CA ASN A 248 -1.14 -2.05 6.89
C ASN A 248 -1.60 -3.12 5.90
N ALA A 249 -1.25 -2.99 4.61
CA ALA A 249 -1.66 -3.95 3.55
C ALA A 249 -1.21 -5.40 3.83
N TYR A 250 -0.15 -5.60 4.62
CA TYR A 250 0.29 -6.93 5.06
C TYR A 250 -0.76 -7.72 5.86
N LYS A 251 -1.82 -7.08 6.37
CA LYS A 251 -2.93 -7.76 7.06
C LYS A 251 -3.61 -8.81 6.18
N VAL A 252 -3.54 -8.62 4.87
CA VAL A 252 -4.16 -9.46 3.84
C VAL A 252 -3.26 -10.65 3.45
N PHE A 253 -2.04 -10.74 3.99
CA PHE A 253 -1.15 -11.85 3.66
C PHE A 253 -1.70 -13.19 4.19
N PRO A 254 -1.53 -14.27 3.43
CA PRO A 254 -1.94 -15.61 3.86
C PRO A 254 -1.12 -16.04 5.08
N GLU A 255 -1.60 -17.07 5.81
CA GLU A 255 -0.98 -17.45 7.07
C GLU A 255 0.47 -17.90 6.92
N GLU A 256 0.80 -18.44 5.75
CA GLU A 256 2.09 -18.98 5.38
C GLU A 256 3.13 -17.90 5.08
N MET A 257 2.71 -16.67 4.76
CA MET A 257 3.59 -15.54 4.40
C MET A 257 3.47 -14.37 5.38
N LYS A 258 3.09 -14.64 6.63
CA LYS A 258 2.96 -13.58 7.63
C LYS A 258 4.31 -12.87 7.82
N PRO A 259 4.37 -11.53 7.67
CA PRO A 259 5.62 -10.80 7.78
C PRO A 259 6.20 -10.98 9.18
N TYR A 260 7.52 -11.11 9.26
CA TYR A 260 8.20 -11.32 10.52
C TYR A 260 9.52 -10.54 10.58
N GLY A 261 9.86 -10.02 11.76
CA GLY A 261 11.12 -9.29 11.98
C GLY A 261 11.32 -8.12 11.02
N ARG A 262 12.30 -8.25 10.13
CA ARG A 262 12.73 -7.19 9.20
C ARG A 262 11.67 -6.86 8.14
N ASP A 263 10.82 -7.82 7.79
CA ASP A 263 9.70 -7.62 6.85
C ASP A 263 8.76 -6.50 7.28
N PHE A 264 8.60 -6.30 8.60
CA PHE A 264 7.73 -5.25 9.10
C PHE A 264 8.23 -3.87 8.69
N GLY A 265 9.54 -3.62 8.64
CA GLY A 265 10.07 -2.33 8.18
C GLY A 265 9.76 -2.04 6.71
N ILE A 266 9.46 -3.07 5.92
CA ILE A 266 9.19 -2.98 4.48
C ILE A 266 7.69 -2.72 4.24
N PHE A 267 6.83 -3.48 4.91
CA PHE A 267 5.38 -3.47 4.66
C PHE A 267 4.57 -2.63 5.65
N ARG A 268 5.14 -2.22 6.80
CA ARG A 268 4.46 -1.35 7.76
C ARG A 268 4.52 0.08 7.26
N VAL A 269 3.39 0.56 6.78
CA VAL A 269 3.20 1.95 6.39
C VAL A 269 2.26 2.62 7.38
N GLU A 270 2.73 3.70 7.99
CA GLU A 270 1.98 4.48 8.99
C GLU A 270 1.46 5.82 8.45
N SER A 271 1.84 6.19 7.21
CA SER A 271 1.42 7.45 6.59
C SER A 271 1.21 7.30 5.08
N LEU A 272 0.37 8.15 4.52
CA LEU A 272 0.13 8.21 3.08
C LEU A 272 1.32 8.85 2.36
N PRO A 273 1.70 8.35 1.17
CA PRO A 273 2.74 8.98 0.39
C PRO A 273 2.22 10.30 -0.19
N SER A 274 3.11 11.28 -0.32
CA SER A 274 2.76 12.54 -0.97
C SER A 274 2.54 12.33 -2.48
N TYR A 275 1.70 13.19 -3.07
CA TYR A 275 1.46 13.21 -4.52
C TYR A 275 2.76 13.22 -5.33
N ARG A 276 3.68 14.13 -4.98
CA ARG A 276 4.99 14.27 -5.64
C ARG A 276 5.84 13.01 -5.53
N LYS A 277 5.76 12.30 -4.40
CA LYS A 277 6.52 11.07 -4.19
C LYS A 277 6.03 9.96 -5.12
N VAL A 278 4.71 9.73 -5.20
CA VAL A 278 4.16 8.70 -6.09
C VAL A 278 4.43 9.03 -7.55
N HIS A 279 4.29 10.29 -7.94
CA HIS A 279 4.59 10.75 -9.29
C HIS A 279 6.06 10.53 -9.68
N LYS A 280 7.00 10.91 -8.81
CA LYS A 280 8.43 10.65 -9.01
C LYS A 280 8.74 9.15 -9.18
N GLU A 281 8.18 8.32 -8.31
CA GLU A 281 8.36 6.86 -8.37
C GLU A 281 7.74 6.27 -9.65
N ALA A 282 6.64 6.85 -10.15
CA ALA A 282 6.02 6.44 -11.40
C ALA A 282 6.88 6.77 -12.62
N VAL A 283 7.49 7.95 -12.66
CA VAL A 283 8.47 8.31 -13.71
C VAL A 283 9.66 7.34 -13.67
N GLU A 284 10.27 7.14 -12.49
CA GLU A 284 11.42 6.25 -12.32
C GLU A 284 11.07 4.80 -12.72
N MET A 285 9.87 4.33 -12.40
CA MET A 285 9.43 3.00 -12.83
C MET A 285 9.19 2.90 -14.34
N ALA A 286 8.67 3.94 -14.99
CA ALA A 286 8.52 3.95 -16.44
C ALA A 286 9.88 3.83 -17.14
N GLU A 287 10.91 4.49 -16.61
CA GLU A 287 12.30 4.38 -17.07
C GLU A 287 12.86 2.96 -16.86
N ILE A 288 12.74 2.40 -15.64
CA ILE A 288 13.20 1.03 -15.32
C ILE A 288 12.53 -0.01 -16.23
N LEU A 289 11.24 0.20 -16.50
CA LEU A 289 10.45 -0.68 -17.35
C LEU A 289 10.75 -0.47 -18.83
N GLU A 290 11.42 0.61 -19.22
CA GLU A 290 11.59 1.04 -20.61
C GLU A 290 10.24 1.05 -21.35
N LEU A 291 9.24 1.70 -20.74
CA LEU A 291 7.92 1.80 -21.35
C LEU A 291 7.98 2.64 -22.64
N PRO A 292 7.14 2.35 -23.63
CA PRO A 292 6.98 3.23 -24.78
C PRO A 292 6.14 4.46 -24.38
N SER A 293 6.02 5.41 -25.30
CA SER A 293 5.05 6.50 -25.18
C SER A 293 3.64 5.96 -24.95
N PHE A 294 2.91 6.61 -24.05
CA PHE A 294 1.59 6.18 -23.65
C PHE A 294 0.57 6.51 -24.75
N PRO A 295 -0.59 5.81 -24.77
CA PRO A 295 -1.66 6.16 -25.69
C PRO A 295 -2.06 7.63 -25.54
N PRO A 296 -2.27 8.37 -26.65
CA PRO A 296 -2.61 9.78 -26.58
C PRO A 296 -3.96 9.98 -25.89
N ILE A 297 -4.07 11.09 -25.16
CA ILE A 297 -5.29 11.54 -24.48
C ILE A 297 -6.05 12.48 -25.42
N SER A 298 -7.15 12.01 -25.98
CA SER A 298 -8.08 12.83 -26.78
C SER A 298 -8.98 13.69 -25.90
N GLU A 299 -9.66 14.67 -26.49
CA GLU A 299 -10.62 15.54 -25.79
C GLU A 299 -11.81 14.77 -25.19
N GLU A 300 -12.12 13.60 -25.73
CA GLU A 300 -13.21 12.70 -25.26
C GLU A 300 -12.80 11.88 -24.04
N CYS A 301 -11.50 11.79 -23.74
CA CYS A 301 -11.03 11.00 -22.61
C CYS A 301 -11.36 11.70 -21.29
N LEU A 302 -11.86 10.94 -20.31
CA LEU A 302 -12.24 11.48 -18.99
C LEU A 302 -11.04 12.08 -18.21
N LEU A 303 -9.81 11.72 -18.55
CA LEU A 303 -8.60 12.34 -18.01
C LEU A 303 -8.26 13.70 -18.63
N HIS A 304 -8.87 14.04 -19.76
CA HIS A 304 -8.60 15.31 -20.43
C HIS A 304 -9.02 16.48 -19.53
N PRO A 305 -8.18 17.52 -19.35
CA PRO A 305 -8.46 18.63 -18.45
C PRO A 305 -9.83 19.28 -18.68
N THR A 306 -10.28 19.39 -19.94
CA THR A 306 -11.61 19.94 -20.26
C THR A 306 -12.76 19.14 -19.61
N LEU A 307 -12.70 17.81 -19.58
CA LEU A 307 -13.73 16.98 -18.97
C LEU A 307 -13.57 16.89 -17.46
N LEU A 308 -12.33 16.80 -16.96
CA LEU A 308 -12.06 16.86 -15.52
C LEU A 308 -12.58 18.16 -14.88
N THR A 309 -12.52 19.29 -15.58
CA THR A 309 -13.04 20.55 -15.04
C THR A 309 -14.55 20.52 -14.82
N VAL A 310 -15.33 19.81 -15.65
CA VAL A 310 -16.78 19.62 -15.40
C VAL A 310 -16.99 18.90 -14.07
N HIS A 311 -16.26 17.80 -13.86
CA HIS A 311 -16.33 17.02 -12.63
C HIS A 311 -15.97 17.88 -11.40
N TYR A 312 -14.90 18.68 -11.48
CA TYR A 312 -14.50 19.55 -10.37
C TYR A 312 -15.45 20.72 -10.13
N LEU A 313 -16.05 21.31 -11.17
CA LEU A 313 -17.07 22.34 -10.98
C LEU A 313 -18.28 21.77 -10.22
N GLN A 314 -18.70 20.55 -10.57
CA GLN A 314 -19.77 19.84 -9.88
C GLN A 314 -19.40 19.50 -8.42
N GLU A 315 -18.22 18.92 -8.17
CA GLU A 315 -17.76 18.59 -6.82
C GLU A 315 -17.63 19.83 -5.92
N LEU A 316 -17.21 20.96 -6.49
CA LEU A 316 -17.07 22.23 -5.78
C LEU A 316 -18.38 23.02 -5.68
N ASN A 317 -19.47 22.52 -6.29
CA ASN A 317 -20.75 23.21 -6.40
C ASN A 317 -20.61 24.64 -6.97
N LEU A 318 -19.78 24.77 -8.01
CA LEU A 318 -19.56 25.99 -8.76
C LEU A 318 -20.52 26.08 -9.96
N PRO A 319 -20.87 27.28 -10.45
CA PRO A 319 -21.78 27.44 -11.59
C PRO A 319 -21.25 26.80 -12.86
N ASP A 320 -22.12 26.07 -13.58
CA ASP A 320 -21.77 25.37 -14.83
C ASP A 320 -21.35 26.36 -15.93
N GLU A 321 -21.82 27.61 -15.90
CA GLU A 321 -21.45 28.65 -16.85
C GLU A 321 -19.94 28.99 -16.81
N LEU A 322 -19.25 28.63 -15.73
CA LEU A 322 -17.79 28.78 -15.64
C LEU A 322 -17.06 27.86 -16.62
N HIS A 323 -17.63 26.71 -16.99
CA HIS A 323 -16.99 25.72 -17.84
C HIS A 323 -16.61 26.31 -19.21
N VAL A 324 -17.47 27.14 -19.80
CA VAL A 324 -17.21 27.83 -21.08
C VAL A 324 -15.96 28.72 -21.00
N TRP A 325 -15.76 29.41 -19.87
CA TRP A 325 -14.59 30.26 -19.66
C TRP A 325 -13.33 29.45 -19.42
N VAL A 326 -13.45 28.35 -18.68
CA VAL A 326 -12.35 27.41 -18.44
C VAL A 326 -11.88 26.79 -19.76
N CYS A 327 -12.80 26.35 -20.63
CA CYS A 327 -12.48 25.84 -21.96
C CYS A 327 -11.69 26.86 -22.79
N LYS A 328 -12.15 28.13 -22.84
CA LYS A 328 -11.44 29.21 -23.55
C LYS A 328 -10.04 29.47 -23.00
N ILE A 329 -9.82 29.32 -21.69
CA ILE A 329 -8.50 29.45 -21.08
C ILE A 329 -7.61 28.29 -21.48
N ILE A 330 -8.14 27.06 -21.45
CA ILE A 330 -7.41 25.86 -21.88
C ILE A 330 -7.02 25.98 -23.36
N GLU A 331 -7.94 26.41 -24.23
CA GLU A 331 -7.68 26.67 -25.66
C GLU A 331 -6.61 27.72 -25.92
N LYS A 332 -6.60 28.82 -25.14
CA LYS A 332 -5.58 29.88 -25.26
C LYS A 332 -4.26 29.53 -24.59
N SER A 333 -4.21 28.44 -23.84
CA SER A 333 -3.02 27.96 -23.15
C SER A 333 -2.38 26.80 -23.92
N ARG A 334 -1.14 26.45 -23.54
CA ARG A 334 -0.44 25.28 -24.08
C ARG A 334 -0.95 23.94 -23.52
N ILE A 335 -1.98 23.94 -22.66
CA ILE A 335 -2.47 22.74 -21.97
C ILE A 335 -3.02 21.69 -22.96
N LYS A 336 -3.52 22.12 -24.13
CA LYS A 336 -3.99 21.20 -25.18
C LYS A 336 -2.87 20.57 -26.03
N GLU A 337 -1.62 21.03 -25.89
CA GLU A 337 -0.52 20.45 -26.67
C GLU A 337 -0.28 18.99 -26.25
N GLU A 338 -0.03 18.10 -27.21
CA GLU A 338 0.13 16.66 -26.97
C GLU A 338 1.23 16.36 -25.93
N SER A 339 2.27 17.20 -25.85
CA SER A 339 3.36 17.11 -24.88
C SER A 339 2.91 17.33 -23.42
N PHE A 340 1.80 18.02 -23.20
CA PHE A 340 1.21 18.26 -21.87
C PHE A 340 0.12 17.25 -21.51
N LEU A 341 -0.30 16.43 -22.49
CA LEU A 341 -1.40 15.48 -22.36
C LEU A 341 -0.96 14.02 -22.46
N THR A 342 0.17 13.73 -23.10
CA THR A 342 0.62 12.36 -23.32
C THR A 342 1.96 12.16 -22.61
N PHE A 343 2.04 11.11 -21.80
CA PHE A 343 3.28 10.77 -21.14
C PHE A 343 4.21 10.03 -22.10
N ASP A 344 5.35 10.66 -22.39
CA ASP A 344 6.43 10.03 -23.13
C ASP A 344 7.64 9.80 -22.21
N PRO A 345 7.95 8.55 -21.83
CA PRO A 345 9.12 8.21 -21.03
C PRO A 345 10.43 8.21 -21.83
N THR A 346 10.40 8.32 -23.16
CA THR A 346 11.60 8.23 -24.02
C THR A 346 12.35 9.56 -24.15
N ILE A 347 11.70 10.67 -23.79
CA ILE A 347 12.30 12.01 -23.82
C ILE A 347 13.28 12.22 -22.66
N ARG A 348 14.21 13.15 -22.84
CA ARG A 348 15.14 13.55 -21.78
C ARG A 348 14.37 14.21 -20.62
N ASN A 349 14.53 13.67 -19.41
CA ASN A 349 13.82 14.09 -18.19
C ASN A 349 12.29 14.00 -18.35
N PRO A 350 11.75 12.77 -18.45
CA PRO A 350 10.33 12.57 -18.64
C PRO A 350 9.53 13.11 -17.45
N THR A 351 8.38 13.71 -17.74
CA THR A 351 7.46 14.20 -16.71
C THR A 351 6.06 13.69 -17.00
N LEU A 352 5.46 13.07 -16.00
CA LEU A 352 4.07 12.63 -16.09
C LEU A 352 3.12 13.85 -16.10
N PRO A 353 2.12 13.90 -16.99
CA PRO A 353 1.12 14.96 -16.99
C PRO A 353 0.37 15.07 -15.65
N PHE A 354 0.03 16.30 -15.26
CA PHE A 354 -0.67 16.60 -14.01
C PHE A 354 -2.12 17.02 -14.30
N TYR A 355 -2.93 16.12 -14.86
CA TYR A 355 -4.26 16.46 -15.39
C TYR A 355 -5.18 17.11 -14.35
N ASP A 356 -5.19 16.59 -13.12
CA ASP A 356 -5.97 17.12 -11.99
C ASP A 356 -5.51 18.53 -11.58
N LEU A 357 -4.20 18.75 -11.47
CA LEU A 357 -3.66 20.07 -11.15
C LEU A 357 -3.88 21.07 -12.29
N GLN A 358 -3.76 20.64 -13.55
CA GLN A 358 -4.06 21.47 -14.72
C GLN A 358 -5.53 21.90 -14.74
N ALA A 359 -6.45 20.95 -14.53
CA ALA A 359 -7.88 21.23 -14.44
C ALA A 359 -8.21 22.21 -13.29
N ALA A 360 -7.71 21.94 -12.09
CA ALA A 360 -7.92 22.81 -10.94
C ALA A 360 -7.31 24.22 -11.16
N ALA A 361 -6.11 24.30 -11.75
CA ALA A 361 -5.45 25.56 -12.07
C ALA A 361 -6.28 26.36 -13.09
N ALA A 362 -6.83 25.72 -14.13
CA ALA A 362 -7.66 26.39 -15.13
C ALA A 362 -8.92 26.99 -14.50
N ILE A 363 -9.59 26.28 -13.58
CA ILE A 363 -10.74 26.81 -12.81
C ILE A 363 -10.32 28.02 -11.97
N ILE A 364 -9.21 27.92 -11.24
CA ILE A 364 -8.70 29.02 -10.40
C ILE A 364 -8.40 30.25 -11.26
N VAL A 365 -7.75 30.08 -12.40
CA VAL A 365 -7.43 31.17 -13.33
C VAL A 365 -8.72 31.79 -13.89
N ALA A 366 -9.71 30.98 -14.26
CA ALA A 366 -11.02 31.49 -14.71
C ALA A 366 -11.68 32.36 -13.64
N LEU A 367 -11.74 31.87 -12.41
CA LEU A 367 -12.30 32.63 -11.27
C LEU A 367 -11.55 33.93 -11.03
N LYS A 368 -10.20 33.90 -11.08
CA LYS A 368 -9.37 35.09 -10.93
C LYS A 368 -9.66 36.13 -12.01
N LEU A 369 -9.81 35.72 -13.26
CA LEU A 369 -10.09 36.64 -14.37
C LEU A 369 -11.51 37.21 -14.32
N LEU A 370 -12.52 36.37 -14.02
CA LEU A 370 -13.92 36.79 -14.00
C LEU A 370 -14.27 37.69 -12.83
N TYR A 371 -13.77 37.37 -11.64
CA TYR A 371 -14.06 38.13 -10.42
C TYR A 371 -12.96 39.13 -10.06
N GLY A 372 -11.88 39.19 -10.86
CA GLY A 372 -10.75 40.08 -10.63
C GLY A 372 -9.98 39.77 -9.35
N LEU A 373 -9.91 38.50 -8.95
CA LEU A 373 -9.36 38.10 -7.65
C LEU A 373 -7.84 38.34 -7.60
N ASN A 374 -7.44 39.43 -6.96
CA ASN A 374 -6.06 39.92 -6.92
C ASN A 374 -5.64 40.43 -5.53
N ASP A 375 -6.34 39.97 -4.48
CA ASP A 375 -6.14 40.36 -3.08
C ASP A 375 -6.31 41.88 -2.80
N ARG A 376 -6.90 42.63 -3.75
CA ARG A 376 -7.13 44.07 -3.64
C ARG A 376 -8.56 44.43 -4.00
N THR A 377 -9.02 44.04 -5.18
CA THR A 377 -10.36 44.36 -5.71
C THR A 377 -11.46 43.86 -4.78
N GLU A 378 -11.30 42.67 -4.21
CA GLU A 378 -12.28 42.00 -3.36
C GLU A 378 -12.50 42.79 -2.06
N TRP A 379 -11.42 43.32 -1.49
CA TRP A 379 -11.45 44.15 -0.29
C TRP A 379 -12.03 45.54 -0.57
N ILE A 380 -11.69 46.14 -1.72
CA ILE A 380 -12.25 47.43 -2.16
C ILE A 380 -13.77 47.28 -2.38
N VAL A 381 -14.20 46.28 -3.13
CA VAL A 381 -15.62 45.99 -3.38
C VAL A 381 -16.36 45.73 -2.08
N SER A 382 -15.77 44.98 -1.14
CA SER A 382 -16.38 44.77 0.18
C SER A 382 -16.52 46.07 0.98
N THR A 383 -15.53 46.98 0.89
CA THR A 383 -15.59 48.28 1.57
C THR A 383 -16.69 49.16 1.00
N ILE A 384 -16.84 49.17 -0.33
CA ILE A 384 -17.93 49.89 -1.03
C ILE A 384 -19.29 49.29 -0.64
N ALA A 385 -19.40 47.97 -0.59
CA ALA A 385 -20.62 47.28 -0.19
C ALA A 385 -21.05 47.61 1.25
N GLU A 386 -20.09 47.74 2.18
CA GLU A 386 -20.36 48.16 3.56
C GLU A 386 -20.82 49.62 3.67
N ARG A 387 -20.17 50.54 2.93
CA ARG A 387 -20.57 51.97 2.88
C ARG A 387 -22.01 52.11 2.39
N LYS A 388 -22.33 51.51 1.22
CA LYS A 388 -23.68 51.54 0.65
C LYS A 388 -24.74 50.95 1.61
N ARG A 389 -24.40 49.95 2.43
CA ARG A 389 -25.31 49.41 3.45
C ARG A 389 -25.56 50.38 4.59
N ARG A 390 -24.53 51.08 5.09
CA ARG A 390 -24.68 52.11 6.14
C ARG A 390 -25.56 53.26 5.65
N ASP A 391 -25.36 53.68 4.40
CA ASP A 391 -26.12 54.76 3.79
C ASP A 391 -27.59 54.35 3.53
N LYS A 392 -27.86 53.09 3.13
CA LYS A 392 -29.23 52.54 3.05
C LYS A 392 -29.93 52.44 4.41
N LYS A 393 -29.21 52.20 5.51
CA LYS A 393 -29.82 52.23 6.85
C LYS A 393 -30.39 53.63 7.18
N LYS A 394 -29.89 54.69 6.50
CA LYS A 394 -30.41 56.06 6.58
C LYS A 394 -31.50 56.39 5.54
N LYS A 395 -31.56 55.69 4.41
CA LYS A 395 -32.57 55.88 3.34
C LYS A 395 -33.33 54.56 3.07
N LYS A 396 -34.45 54.34 3.77
CA LYS A 396 -35.38 53.23 3.50
C LYS A 396 -35.98 53.41 2.10
N GLY A 397 -35.92 52.39 1.24
CA GLY A 397 -36.84 52.29 0.09
C GLY A 397 -36.28 51.96 -1.30
N VAL A 398 -34.98 51.76 -1.51
CA VAL A 398 -34.46 51.45 -2.87
C VAL A 398 -33.86 50.05 -2.96
N GLU A 399 -34.47 49.19 -3.76
CA GLU A 399 -33.98 47.87 -4.15
C GLU A 399 -32.82 47.96 -5.15
N ASP A 400 -31.65 48.36 -4.65
CA ASP A 400 -30.43 48.32 -5.44
C ASP A 400 -29.65 46.99 -5.27
N LYS A 401 -29.00 46.52 -6.35
CA LYS A 401 -28.31 45.22 -6.46
C LYS A 401 -27.42 44.92 -5.25
N LYS A 402 -27.58 43.74 -4.65
CA LYS A 402 -26.75 43.27 -3.52
C LYS A 402 -25.31 43.04 -4.00
N ILE A 403 -24.41 43.96 -3.64
CA ILE A 403 -22.97 43.80 -3.91
C ILE A 403 -22.38 42.72 -2.98
N PHE A 404 -21.54 41.85 -3.54
CA PHE A 404 -20.81 40.84 -2.78
C PHE A 404 -19.86 41.49 -1.77
N SER A 405 -19.73 40.90 -0.58
CA SER A 405 -18.82 41.38 0.47
C SER A 405 -17.95 40.22 0.94
N LEU A 406 -16.68 40.25 0.53
CA LEU A 406 -15.69 39.25 0.93
C LEU A 406 -15.58 39.17 2.46
N ARG A 407 -15.59 40.32 3.17
CA ARG A 407 -15.53 40.35 4.64
C ARG A 407 -16.67 39.57 5.29
N LYS A 408 -17.89 39.73 4.79
CA LYS A 408 -19.06 39.01 5.32
C LYS A 408 -18.97 37.52 4.97
N TRP A 409 -18.62 37.19 3.73
CA TRP A 409 -18.44 35.81 3.30
C TRP A 409 -17.39 35.10 4.15
N TYR A 410 -16.21 35.71 4.34
CA TYR A 410 -15.12 35.17 5.15
C TYR A 410 -15.54 34.95 6.59
N LYS A 411 -16.25 35.90 7.21
CA LYS A 411 -16.78 35.73 8.59
C LYS A 411 -17.74 34.56 8.74
N ILE A 412 -18.46 34.17 7.68
CA ILE A 412 -19.41 33.06 7.69
C ILE A 412 -18.70 31.74 7.37
N VAL A 413 -17.83 31.74 6.36
CA VAL A 413 -17.19 30.52 5.84
C VAL A 413 -16.00 30.09 6.69
N GLN A 414 -15.19 31.03 7.20
CA GLN A 414 -14.00 30.69 7.96
C GLN A 414 -14.29 29.79 9.18
N PRO A 415 -15.30 30.06 10.04
CA PRO A 415 -15.62 29.17 11.16
C PRO A 415 -16.06 27.78 10.70
N ALA A 416 -16.85 27.68 9.63
CA ALA A 416 -17.29 26.40 9.09
C ALA A 416 -16.11 25.58 8.54
N VAL A 417 -15.17 26.23 7.83
CA VAL A 417 -13.95 25.60 7.32
C VAL A 417 -13.05 25.13 8.46
N THR A 418 -12.83 25.95 9.49
CA THR A 418 -12.04 25.55 10.67
C THR A 418 -12.68 24.37 11.38
N GLN A 419 -14.00 24.40 11.59
CA GLN A 419 -14.72 23.29 12.23
C GLN A 419 -14.63 22.00 11.40
N ALA A 420 -14.72 22.09 10.07
CA ALA A 420 -14.56 20.93 9.18
C ALA A 420 -13.14 20.34 9.29
N LYS A 421 -12.09 21.18 9.28
CA LYS A 421 -10.70 20.73 9.48
C LYS A 421 -10.49 20.03 10.81
N GLU A 422 -10.99 20.60 11.90
CA GLU A 422 -10.87 19.95 13.22
C GLU A 422 -11.64 18.61 13.29
N ARG A 423 -12.78 18.49 12.59
CA ARG A 423 -13.49 17.20 12.51
C ARG A 423 -12.67 16.17 11.76
N GLU A 424 -12.02 16.57 10.67
CA GLU A 424 -11.12 15.71 9.90
C GLU A 424 -9.93 15.27 10.74
N GLU A 425 -9.25 16.19 11.43
CA GLU A 425 -8.13 15.87 12.34
C GLU A 425 -8.54 14.92 13.45
N ARG A 426 -9.72 15.13 14.06
CA ARG A 426 -10.27 14.20 15.07
C ARG A 426 -10.60 12.83 14.47
N ALA A 427 -11.13 12.78 13.25
CA ALA A 427 -11.39 11.52 12.55
C ALA A 427 -10.08 10.78 12.25
N LEU A 428 -9.06 11.50 11.80
CA LEU A 428 -7.71 10.97 11.58
C LEU A 428 -7.07 10.46 12.87
N ALA A 429 -7.20 11.19 13.98
CA ALA A 429 -6.71 10.76 15.28
C ALA A 429 -7.43 9.49 15.79
N ARG A 430 -8.70 9.30 15.41
CA ARG A 430 -9.50 8.11 15.75
C ARG A 430 -9.25 6.92 14.83
N LYS A 431 -8.74 7.13 13.61
CA LYS A 431 -8.40 6.04 12.69
C LYS A 431 -7.37 5.13 13.37
N GLN A 432 -7.61 3.82 13.34
CA GLN A 432 -6.71 2.86 13.94
C GLN A 432 -5.52 2.60 13.01
N TRP A 433 -4.51 3.45 13.09
CA TRP A 433 -3.27 3.33 12.29
C TRP A 433 -2.44 2.09 12.65
N LYS A 434 -2.60 1.55 13.86
CA LYS A 434 -1.89 0.36 14.35
C LYS A 434 -2.67 -0.91 14.03
N SER A 435 -1.97 -1.99 13.64
CA SER A 435 -2.62 -3.26 13.35
C SER A 435 -3.24 -3.94 14.57
N ILE A 436 -4.40 -4.57 14.37
CA ILE A 436 -5.03 -5.47 15.35
C ILE A 436 -4.24 -6.79 15.46
N LYS A 437 -3.59 -7.23 14.37
CA LYS A 437 -2.67 -8.37 14.35
C LYS A 437 -1.34 -7.98 15.02
N VAL A 438 -0.89 -8.83 15.95
CA VAL A 438 0.27 -8.60 16.82
C VAL A 438 1.56 -8.63 16.00
N ILE A 439 2.33 -7.54 16.10
CA ILE A 439 3.66 -7.42 15.51
C ILE A 439 4.64 -8.13 16.44
N VAL A 440 5.29 -9.19 15.95
CA VAL A 440 6.38 -9.84 16.69
C VAL A 440 7.70 -9.48 15.98
N PRO A 441 8.43 -8.46 16.46
CA PRO A 441 9.66 -8.02 15.83
C PRO A 441 10.82 -9.01 16.04
N SER A 442 10.75 -9.86 17.07
CA SER A 442 11.72 -10.94 17.30
C SER A 442 11.17 -12.01 18.25
N LEU A 443 11.78 -13.20 18.27
CA LEU A 443 11.37 -14.29 19.15
C LEU A 443 11.56 -13.90 20.62
N LYS A 444 12.58 -13.09 20.92
CA LYS A 444 12.86 -12.53 22.25
C LYS A 444 11.77 -11.54 22.70
N ALA A 445 11.23 -10.73 21.78
CA ALA A 445 10.17 -9.77 22.06
C ALA A 445 8.75 -10.37 22.06
N LYS A 446 8.56 -11.59 21.52
CA LYS A 446 7.26 -12.27 21.43
C LYS A 446 6.54 -12.36 22.78
N SER A 447 7.27 -12.74 23.82
CA SER A 447 6.72 -12.86 25.18
C SER A 447 6.34 -11.50 25.79
N VAL A 448 7.10 -10.44 25.50
CA VAL A 448 6.86 -9.07 25.98
C VAL A 448 5.64 -8.46 25.29
N VAL A 449 5.55 -8.60 23.97
CA VAL A 449 4.40 -8.09 23.19
C VAL A 449 3.11 -8.82 23.56
N LEU A 450 3.15 -10.14 23.77
CA LEU A 450 1.98 -10.90 24.21
C LEU A 450 1.58 -10.59 25.67
N LYS A 451 2.55 -10.31 26.56
CA LYS A 451 2.28 -9.93 27.96
C LYS A 451 1.68 -8.53 28.11
N ARG A 452 2.06 -7.55 27.28
CA ARG A 452 1.50 -6.18 27.30
C ARG A 452 0.00 -6.10 27.02
N ARG A 453 -0.61 -7.19 26.51
CA ARG A 453 -2.03 -7.26 26.14
C ARG A 453 -2.92 -7.96 27.18
N ARG A 454 -2.33 -8.56 28.22
CA ARG A 454 -3.07 -9.18 29.34
C ARG A 454 -3.39 -8.19 30.47
N LYS A 455 -3.08 -6.91 30.30
CA LYS A 455 -3.44 -5.82 31.22
C LYS A 455 -4.52 -4.96 30.60
#